data_AF-A0A935L5F0-F1
#
_entry.id   AF-A0A935L5F0-F1
#
_cell.length_a   1.000
_cell.length_b   1.000
_cell.length_c   1.000
_cell.angle_alpha   90.00
_cell.angle_beta   90.00
_cell.angle_gamma   90.00
#
_symmetry.space_group_name_H-M   'P 1'
#
loop_
_entity.id
_entity.type
_entity.pdbx_description
1 polymer ?
#
loop_
_entity_poly.entity_id
_entity_poly.type
_entity_poly.pdbx_seq_one_letter_code
_entity_poly.pdbx_strand_id
1 'polypeptide(L)' 'MKAGFPCGVFLEACADDGVEPRKHFSGKFSLRVDPKLHEAAAIAAAAHGQSLNQWAAEAIRQAARAE' A
#
# COMPACT_ATOMS: atom_id res chain seq x y z
N MET A 1 -8.86 15.31 17.19
CA MET A 1 -8.91 15.66 15.76
C MET A 1 -7.50 15.99 15.30
N LYS A 2 -6.77 15.04 14.69
CA LYS A 2 -5.46 15.36 14.12
C LYS A 2 -5.68 15.89 12.71
N ALA A 3 -5.34 17.16 12.52
CA ALA A 3 -5.41 17.89 11.27
C ALA A 3 -4.69 17.10 10.17
N GLY A 4 -5.45 16.58 9.21
CA GLY A 4 -4.89 16.20 7.93
C GLY A 4 -4.45 17.48 7.23
N PHE A 5 -3.15 17.67 7.08
CA PHE A 5 -2.63 18.70 6.20
C PHE A 5 -3.20 18.46 4.79
N PRO A 6 -3.84 19.47 4.17
CA PRO A 6 -4.33 19.32 2.81
C PRO A 6 -3.12 19.12 1.89
N CYS A 7 -3.15 18.05 1.10
CA CYS A 7 -2.06 17.65 0.21
C CYS A 7 -1.53 18.77 -0.71
N GLY A 8 -2.29 19.85 -0.92
CA GLY A 8 -1.87 21.01 -1.70
C GLY A 8 -0.70 21.80 -1.10
N VAL A 9 -0.68 22.01 0.23
CA VAL A 9 0.38 22.82 0.88
C VAL A 9 1.73 22.13 0.82
N PHE A 10 1.75 20.80 0.81
CA PHE A 10 2.98 20.00 0.69
C PHE A 10 3.58 20.10 -0.72
N LEU A 11 2.76 20.25 -1.76
CA LEU A 11 3.24 20.30 -3.15
C LEU A 11 3.84 21.66 -3.52
N GLU A 12 3.31 22.76 -2.98
CA GLU A 12 3.88 24.11 -3.18
C GLU A 12 5.24 24.23 -2.50
N ALA A 13 5.39 23.73 -1.27
CA ALA A 13 6.68 23.74 -0.58
C ALA A 13 7.76 22.90 -1.30
N CYS A 14 7.40 21.76 -1.90
CA CYS A 14 8.34 20.96 -2.67
C CYS A 14 8.82 21.65 -3.97
N ALA A 15 8.00 22.51 -4.56
CA ALA A 15 8.35 23.24 -5.78
C ALA A 15 9.38 24.36 -5.52
N ASP A 16 9.26 25.06 -4.39
CA ASP A 16 10.19 26.13 -4.00
C ASP A 16 11.59 25.59 -3.63
N ASP A 17 11.67 24.36 -3.09
CA ASP A 17 12.92 23.71 -2.71
C ASP A 17 13.62 22.95 -3.86
N GLY A 18 13.05 22.94 -5.07
CA GLY A 18 13.61 22.23 -6.23
C GLY A 18 13.62 20.70 -6.08
N VAL A 19 12.80 20.17 -5.17
CA VAL A 19 12.68 18.73 -4.90
C VAL A 19 11.55 18.16 -5.74
N GLU A 20 11.86 17.27 -6.69
CA GLU A 20 10.83 16.47 -7.37
C GLU A 20 9.92 15.84 -6.31
N PRO A 21 8.59 16.04 -6.33
CA PRO A 21 7.67 15.39 -5.42
C PRO A 21 7.58 13.91 -5.77
N ARG A 22 8.66 13.17 -5.54
CA ARG A 22 8.64 11.72 -5.56
C ARG A 22 7.78 11.33 -4.38
N LYS A 23 6.59 10.79 -4.68
CA LYS A 23 5.85 10.01 -3.68
C LYS A 23 6.79 8.95 -3.16
N HIS A 24 7.37 9.18 -1.98
CA HIS A 24 8.10 8.16 -1.26
C HIS A 24 7.11 7.03 -0.96
N PHE A 25 7.27 5.89 -1.63
CA PHE A 25 6.44 4.72 -1.38
C PHE A 25 6.89 4.10 -0.06
N SER A 26 6.12 4.34 1.00
CA SER A 26 6.45 3.88 2.36
C SER A 26 6.39 2.35 2.56
N GLY A 27 6.01 1.59 1.53
CA GLY A 27 5.74 0.14 1.62
C GLY A 27 4.46 -0.21 2.38
N LYS A 28 3.80 0.76 3.02
CA LYS A 28 2.52 0.54 3.70
C LYS A 28 1.38 0.54 2.69
N PHE A 29 0.72 -0.60 2.55
CA PHE A 29 -0.41 -0.79 1.64
C PHE A 29 -1.67 -1.14 2.45
N SER A 30 -2.54 -0.16 2.66
CA SER A 30 -3.83 -0.35 3.36
C SER A 30 -4.94 -0.49 2.33
N LEU A 31 -5.59 -1.65 2.31
CA LEU A 31 -6.68 -1.98 1.39
C LEU A 31 -7.93 -2.34 2.18
N ARG A 32 -9.10 -1.87 1.71
CA ARG A 32 -10.39 -2.39 2.14
C ARG A 32 -10.89 -3.36 1.08
N VAL A 33 -11.27 -4.55 1.52
CA VAL A 33 -11.87 -5.59 0.68
C VAL A 33 -13.16 -6.08 1.32
N ASP A 34 -13.98 -6.77 0.52
CA ASP A 34 -15.15 -7.47 1.03
C ASP A 34 -14.75 -8.49 2.12
N PRO A 35 -15.52 -8.63 3.22
CA PRO A 35 -15.19 -9.59 4.29
C PRO A 35 -15.02 -11.03 3.80
N LYS A 36 -15.79 -11.49 2.80
CA LYS A 36 -15.64 -12.84 2.23
C LYS A 36 -14.34 -13.01 1.48
N LEU A 37 -13.90 -11.95 0.78
CA LEU A 37 -12.60 -11.96 0.11
C LEU A 37 -11.46 -11.97 1.14
N HIS A 38 -11.59 -11.23 2.24
CA HIS A 38 -10.62 -11.26 3.33
C HIS A 38 -10.49 -12.66 3.95
N GLU A 39 -11.61 -13.33 4.21
CA GLU A 39 -11.63 -14.71 4.73
C GLU A 39 -10.94 -15.68 3.78
N ALA A 40 -11.31 -15.67 2.49
CA ALA A 40 -10.70 -16.54 1.48
C ALA A 40 -9.17 -16.31 1.37
N ALA A 41 -8.73 -15.05 1.40
CA ALA A 41 -7.31 -14.71 1.37
C ALA A 41 -6.56 -15.16 2.62
N ALA A 42 -7.19 -15.05 3.81
CA ALA A 42 -6.58 -15.51 5.06
C ALA A 42 -6.41 -17.04 5.08
N ILE A 43 -7.41 -17.79 4.59
CA ILE A 43 -7.33 -19.26 4.47
C ILE A 43 -6.21 -19.65 3.48
N ALA A 44 -6.15 -19.00 2.33
CA ALA A 44 -5.10 -19.26 1.34
C ALA A 44 -3.71 -18.98 1.92
N ALA A 45 -3.51 -17.83 2.55
CA ALA A 45 -2.24 -17.48 3.20
C ALA A 45 -1.81 -18.52 4.23
N ALA A 46 -2.74 -18.97 5.08
CA ALA A 46 -2.48 -20.01 6.08
C ALA A 46 -2.09 -21.36 5.44
N ALA A 47 -2.77 -21.76 4.36
CA ALA A 47 -2.44 -22.98 3.61
C ALA A 47 -1.02 -22.95 2.99
N HIS A 48 -0.53 -21.75 2.67
CA HIS A 48 0.84 -21.52 2.20
C HIS A 48 1.86 -21.30 3.33
N GLY A 49 1.45 -21.33 4.60
CA GLY A 49 2.33 -21.04 5.75
C GLY A 49 2.81 -19.59 5.79
N GLN A 50 2.05 -18.66 5.21
CA GLN A 50 2.41 -17.25 5.06
C GLN A 50 1.49 -16.36 5.90
N SER A 51 1.99 -15.18 6.28
CA SER A 51 1.09 -14.12 6.74
C SER A 51 0.26 -13.57 5.58
N LEU A 52 -0.93 -13.04 5.87
CA LEU A 52 -1.80 -12.44 4.86
C LEU A 52 -1.08 -11.34 4.05
N ASN A 53 -0.27 -10.51 4.70
CA ASN A 53 0.49 -9.46 4.02
C ASN A 53 1.55 -10.02 3.07
N GLN A 54 2.24 -11.11 3.43
CA GLN A 54 3.22 -11.76 2.55
C GLN A 54 2.54 -12.38 1.33
N TRP A 55 1.44 -13.09 1.56
CA TRP A 55 0.65 -13.70 0.49
C TRP A 55 0.10 -12.66 -0.48
N ALA A 56 -0.45 -11.56 0.05
CA ALA A 56 -0.94 -10.44 -0.76
C ALA A 56 0.19 -9.75 -1.55
N ALA A 57 1.35 -9.52 -0.92
CA ALA A 57 2.50 -8.92 -1.61
C ALA A 57 3.00 -9.81 -2.76
N GLU A 58 2.97 -11.13 -2.60
CA GLU A 58 3.32 -12.08 -3.66
C GLU A 58 2.32 -12.05 -4.82
N ALA A 59 1.02 -12.07 -4.53
CA ALA A 59 -0.01 -11.91 -5.56
C ALA A 59 0.14 -10.59 -6.32
N ILE A 60 0.47 -9.50 -5.63
CA ILE A 60 0.74 -8.19 -6.24
C ILE A 60 2.00 -8.25 -7.12
N ARG A 61 3.10 -8.85 -6.66
CA ARG A 61 4.32 -9.00 -7.46
C ARG A 61 4.06 -9.74 -8.77
N GLN A 62 3.36 -10.89 -8.68
CA GLN A 62 3.01 -11.69 -9.85
C GLN A 62 2.11 -10.92 -10.82
N ALA A 63 1.08 -10.25 -10.32
CA ALA A 63 0.16 -9.46 -11.15
C ALA A 63 0.84 -8.25 -11.80
N ALA A 64 1.75 -7.59 -11.06
CA ALA A 64 2.47 -6.41 -11.53
C ALA A 64 3.70 -6.75 -12.40
N ARG A 65 4.10 -8.03 -12.48
CA ARG A 65 5.39 -8.46 -13.06
C ARG A 65 6.57 -7.74 -12.41
N ALA A 66 6.46 -7.47 -11.12
CA ALA A 66 7.55 -6.91 -10.32
C ALA A 66 8.38 -8.09 -9.79
N GLU A 67 9.51 -8.35 -10.43
CA GLU A 67 10.52 -9.32 -9.98
C GLU A 67 11.29 -8.81 -8.75
#